data_AF-A0A0J7L1P5-F1
#
_entry.id   AF-A0A0J7L1P5-F1
#
_cell.length_a   1.000
_cell.length_b   1.000
_cell.length_c   1.000
_cell.angle_alpha   90.00
_cell.angle_beta   90.00
_cell.angle_gamma   90.00
#
_symmetry.space_group_name_H-M   'P 1'
#
loop_
_entity.id
_entity.type
_entity.pdbx_description
1 polymer ?
#
loop_
_entity_poly.entity_id
_entity_poly.type
_entity_poly.pdbx_seq_one_letter_code
_entity_poly.pdbx_strand_id
1 'polypeptide(L)'
;MGDAARPTTLPCSPPAAHHHGPLHQTHCGTNNNCYDGSTTPYESRDYDSPGAGGQEYRGGNFENANDLSMPSQTAHHHHHHHHHHHHHPHLQTQEQQTTTDHHLHAVPKLEPPPTPPAQSEDVPGVVCAGCGLRISDRFYLQAVDRRWHAACLQCSHCRQGLDGEITCFSRDGNIYCKKDYYRDEYELGAYGYGKNNVKLLYVHRENALHHEIREYEVDTHLRLISQKDYMEGDNHDIIATDSQKNTVYLMAKKHGIRSPEEFALLLCSHFLYTYEQVAEVSINVEEYPWTRHYVYNVPHNHAFVMSPTATRYCQVSQLRNESPQIRGGLKGLRLLKSTQSSFTDFIQDEYRTLPDMNDRIFSTIVIATWDFSTATGVDFDKVWCTVKDCIMENFAGPPDTGIYSPSVQNTLYLTEKCILDKVKQIYSVEMQMPNKHYFALDFSKFSKLVQGPNKEVYLPVDKPSGIIYARLDRKTLCARL
;
A
#
# COMPACT_ATOMS: atom_id res chain seq x y z
N MET A 1 -11.27 -30.48 -69.14
CA MET A 1 -10.21 -31.32 -68.53
C MET A 1 -10.17 -30.97 -67.04
N GLY A 2 -10.38 -31.95 -66.15
CA GLY A 2 -10.23 -31.72 -64.70
C GLY A 2 -11.46 -31.15 -63.96
N ASP A 3 -12.63 -31.78 -64.12
CA ASP A 3 -13.77 -31.64 -63.19
C ASP A 3 -13.83 -32.85 -62.24
N ALA A 4 -14.26 -32.65 -60.99
CA ALA A 4 -15.30 -33.46 -60.34
C ALA A 4 -15.56 -33.02 -58.88
N ALA A 5 -16.82 -33.10 -58.45
CA ALA A 5 -17.28 -32.79 -57.09
C ALA A 5 -17.78 -34.05 -56.33
N ARG A 6 -18.07 -33.83 -55.03
CA ARG A 6 -18.93 -34.57 -54.06
C ARG A 6 -20.14 -35.39 -54.61
N PRO A 7 -20.90 -36.18 -53.79
CA PRO A 7 -20.66 -36.84 -52.47
C PRO A 7 -21.35 -38.25 -52.27
N THR A 8 -21.36 -38.77 -51.02
CA THR A 8 -22.29 -39.81 -50.41
C THR A 8 -22.21 -41.26 -50.94
N THR A 9 -22.46 -42.37 -50.19
CA THR A 9 -23.43 -42.71 -49.10
C THR A 9 -22.91 -43.76 -48.05
N LEU A 10 -23.68 -44.00 -46.97
CA LEU A 10 -23.61 -45.13 -45.98
C LEU A 10 -24.48 -46.35 -46.45
N PRO A 11 -24.69 -47.48 -45.70
CA PRO A 11 -24.15 -47.99 -44.41
C PRO A 11 -23.68 -49.48 -44.43
N CYS A 12 -23.15 -50.05 -43.31
CA CYS A 12 -23.39 -51.46 -42.92
C CYS A 12 -22.95 -51.84 -41.47
N SER A 13 -23.60 -52.84 -40.88
CA SER A 13 -23.33 -53.57 -39.61
C SER A 13 -24.20 -54.85 -39.59
N PRO A 14 -24.05 -55.88 -38.72
CA PRO A 14 -23.09 -56.17 -37.63
C PRO A 14 -22.30 -57.50 -37.91
N PRO A 15 -21.82 -58.39 -36.98
CA PRO A 15 -22.46 -58.98 -35.78
C PRO A 15 -21.59 -58.99 -34.49
N ALA A 16 -21.99 -59.73 -33.44
CA ALA A 16 -21.46 -59.67 -32.07
C ALA A 16 -20.94 -61.02 -31.49
N ALA A 17 -20.31 -60.95 -30.29
CA ALA A 17 -19.84 -62.02 -29.37
C ALA A 17 -18.55 -62.78 -29.77
N HIS A 18 -17.53 -63.00 -28.91
CA HIS A 18 -17.59 -63.69 -27.61
C HIS A 18 -16.44 -63.35 -26.61
N HIS A 19 -16.62 -63.81 -25.36
CA HIS A 19 -15.78 -63.87 -24.15
C HIS A 19 -14.23 -63.77 -24.25
N HIS A 20 -13.61 -63.14 -23.24
CA HIS A 20 -12.89 -63.82 -22.14
C HIS A 20 -12.62 -62.85 -20.95
N GLY A 21 -12.29 -63.39 -19.76
CA GLY A 21 -12.34 -62.69 -18.47
C GLY A 21 -11.07 -61.94 -18.01
N PRO A 22 -11.09 -61.35 -16.80
CA PRO A 22 -10.04 -60.46 -16.29
C PRO A 22 -8.88 -61.19 -15.57
N LEU A 23 -7.71 -60.57 -15.55
CA LEU A 23 -6.54 -60.99 -14.76
C LEU A 23 -6.10 -59.90 -13.77
N HIS A 24 -5.59 -60.35 -12.61
CA HIS A 24 -5.06 -59.56 -11.48
C HIS A 24 -3.96 -58.55 -11.93
N GLN A 25 -4.00 -57.29 -11.47
CA GLN A 25 -3.44 -56.79 -10.19
C GLN A 25 -1.95 -57.11 -9.95
N THR A 26 -1.16 -56.04 -9.79
CA THR A 26 -0.06 -55.97 -8.81
C THR A 26 -0.15 -54.64 -8.04
N HIS A 27 0.21 -54.69 -6.76
CA HIS A 27 0.01 -53.62 -5.77
C HIS A 27 1.14 -52.59 -5.76
N CYS A 28 0.79 -51.34 -5.40
CA CYS A 28 1.61 -50.61 -4.42
C CYS A 28 0.97 -50.85 -3.04
N GLY A 29 1.79 -51.03 -2.01
CA GLY A 29 1.31 -51.44 -0.68
C GLY A 29 1.93 -50.62 0.44
N THR A 30 1.13 -50.39 1.48
CA THR A 30 1.59 -50.01 2.82
C THR A 30 0.78 -50.81 3.85
N ASN A 31 1.48 -51.63 4.64
CA ASN A 31 0.90 -52.37 5.77
C ASN A 31 0.59 -51.38 6.91
N ASN A 32 -0.64 -51.36 7.44
CA ASN A 32 -1.17 -52.24 8.50
C ASN A 32 -0.49 -52.07 9.88
N ASN A 33 -1.25 -51.57 10.85
CA ASN A 33 -1.86 -52.46 11.85
C ASN A 33 -3.00 -51.76 12.62
N CYS A 34 -4.19 -52.35 12.56
CA CYS A 34 -5.30 -52.06 13.46
C CYS A 34 -5.39 -53.17 14.52
N TYR A 35 -5.86 -52.84 15.73
CA TYR A 35 -6.41 -53.84 16.66
C TYR A 35 -7.91 -53.98 16.44
N ASP A 36 -8.39 -55.22 16.46
CA ASP A 36 -9.80 -55.62 16.31
C ASP A 36 -10.54 -55.60 17.68
N GLY A 37 -11.88 -55.52 17.64
CA GLY A 37 -12.71 -55.36 18.84
C GLY A 37 -14.23 -55.30 18.60
N SER A 38 -14.75 -56.15 17.69
CA SER A 38 -16.12 -56.71 17.65
C SER A 38 -17.39 -55.86 17.94
N THR A 39 -18.36 -55.98 17.03
CA THR A 39 -19.73 -55.43 17.12
C THR A 39 -20.71 -56.33 17.87
N THR A 40 -21.76 -55.75 18.48
CA THR A 40 -23.18 -56.16 18.32
C THR A 40 -24.14 -55.12 18.96
N PRO A 41 -25.44 -55.05 18.55
CA PRO A 41 -26.29 -53.89 18.83
C PRO A 41 -27.54 -54.18 19.69
N TYR A 42 -28.11 -53.17 20.38
CA TYR A 42 -29.57 -53.08 20.55
C TYR A 42 -30.11 -51.70 21.00
N GLU A 43 -31.33 -51.43 20.52
CA GLU A 43 -32.42 -50.57 21.01
C GLU A 43 -32.29 -49.08 21.37
N SER A 44 -33.18 -48.34 20.70
CA SER A 44 -33.75 -47.03 21.01
C SER A 44 -34.60 -47.00 22.29
N ARG A 45 -34.65 -45.83 22.96
CA ARG A 45 -35.86 -45.31 23.62
C ARG A 45 -35.76 -43.80 23.88
N ASP A 46 -36.84 -43.09 23.61
CA ASP A 46 -37.08 -41.69 23.94
C ASP A 46 -37.25 -41.49 25.45
N TYR A 47 -37.07 -40.26 25.96
CA TYR A 47 -38.08 -39.55 26.78
C TYR A 47 -37.74 -38.07 27.06
N ASP A 48 -38.81 -37.31 27.27
CA ASP A 48 -38.92 -35.85 27.33
C ASP A 48 -38.07 -35.06 28.37
N SER A 49 -37.90 -33.77 28.05
CA SER A 49 -37.64 -32.69 29.03
C SER A 49 -38.94 -32.22 29.70
N PRO A 50 -38.88 -31.71 30.94
CA PRO A 50 -39.49 -30.39 31.14
C PRO A 50 -38.82 -29.49 32.21
N GLY A 51 -39.06 -28.18 32.09
CA GLY A 51 -39.53 -27.39 33.24
C GLY A 51 -38.52 -26.51 33.99
N ALA A 52 -38.71 -25.19 33.86
CA ALA A 52 -38.03 -24.12 34.58
C ALA A 52 -38.24 -24.09 36.11
N GLY A 53 -37.32 -23.43 36.83
CA GLY A 53 -37.46 -23.03 38.23
C GLY A 53 -36.16 -22.42 38.78
N GLY A 54 -36.21 -21.37 39.59
CA GLY A 54 -35.02 -20.66 40.07
C GLY A 54 -35.00 -20.39 41.59
N GLN A 55 -34.08 -19.49 41.99
CA GLN A 55 -33.81 -18.90 43.32
C GLN A 55 -32.71 -19.52 44.21
N GLU A 56 -31.65 -18.71 44.37
CA GLU A 56 -30.98 -18.25 45.61
C GLU A 56 -30.44 -19.24 46.67
N TYR A 57 -29.13 -19.08 46.99
CA TYR A 57 -28.49 -18.88 48.32
C TYR A 57 -26.96 -18.73 48.03
N ARG A 58 -26.21 -17.63 48.25
CA ARG A 58 -25.95 -16.67 49.35
C ARG A 58 -24.66 -17.00 50.15
N GLY A 59 -23.64 -16.15 50.00
CA GLY A 59 -22.39 -16.10 50.79
C GLY A 59 -21.19 -16.83 50.13
N GLY A 60 -19.94 -16.35 50.19
CA GLY A 60 -19.45 -15.05 50.67
C GLY A 60 -17.95 -15.06 51.06
N ASN A 61 -17.21 -14.03 50.65
CA ASN A 61 -15.94 -13.49 51.20
C ASN A 61 -14.55 -14.15 50.92
N PHE A 62 -13.59 -13.25 50.62
CA PHE A 62 -12.11 -13.31 50.68
C PHE A 62 -11.41 -14.35 49.76
N GLU A 63 -10.24 -14.10 49.13
CA GLU A 63 -9.19 -13.09 49.38
C GLU A 63 -8.32 -12.79 48.11
N ASN A 64 -7.64 -11.63 48.10
CA ASN A 64 -6.40 -11.17 47.41
C ASN A 64 -5.55 -12.13 46.50
N ALA A 65 -4.66 -11.68 45.59
CA ALA A 65 -4.35 -10.38 44.95
C ALA A 65 -3.20 -10.56 43.93
N ASN A 66 -3.06 -9.64 42.96
CA ASN A 66 -1.89 -9.39 42.08
C ASN A 66 -1.42 -10.58 41.19
N ASP A 67 -0.66 -10.42 40.10
CA ASP A 67 -0.06 -9.26 39.42
C ASP A 67 0.08 -9.61 37.92
N LEU A 68 0.05 -8.65 36.99
CA LEU A 68 0.65 -8.74 35.64
C LEU A 68 0.43 -7.42 34.85
N SER A 69 1.25 -6.42 35.12
CA SER A 69 1.31 -5.19 34.33
C SER A 69 2.08 -5.37 33.02
N MET A 70 1.47 -5.03 31.89
CA MET A 70 2.13 -4.78 30.59
C MET A 70 1.83 -3.34 30.15
N PRO A 71 2.84 -2.49 29.88
CA PRO A 71 2.58 -1.12 29.41
C PRO A 71 2.31 -1.09 27.91
N SER A 72 1.10 -0.69 27.51
CA SER A 72 0.85 -0.11 26.20
C SER A 72 1.14 1.40 26.23
N GLN A 73 1.64 1.95 25.13
CA GLN A 73 1.69 3.41 24.92
C GLN A 73 1.09 3.75 23.56
N THR A 74 -0.23 3.95 23.55
CA THR A 74 -0.94 4.72 22.53
C THR A 74 -1.31 6.07 23.11
N ALA A 75 -0.70 7.14 22.60
CA ALA A 75 -1.00 8.50 23.04
C ALA A 75 -2.31 8.99 22.39
N HIS A 76 -3.43 8.81 23.09
CA HIS A 76 -4.65 9.55 22.78
C HIS A 76 -4.55 10.98 23.36
N HIS A 77 -4.71 11.99 22.53
CA HIS A 77 -4.97 13.36 22.99
C HIS A 77 -6.48 13.64 22.90
N HIS A 78 -7.10 13.83 24.06
CA HIS A 78 -8.41 14.48 24.13
C HIS A 78 -8.25 15.98 23.84
N HIS A 79 -9.22 16.57 23.14
CA HIS A 79 -9.40 18.02 23.08
C HIS A 79 -10.77 18.36 23.66
N HIS A 80 -10.79 19.18 24.71
CA HIS A 80 -12.01 19.78 25.23
C HIS A 80 -12.43 20.97 24.37
N HIS A 81 -13.71 21.04 24.00
CA HIS A 81 -14.30 22.26 23.46
C HIS A 81 -14.49 23.29 24.56
N HIS A 82 -13.85 24.46 24.42
CA HIS A 82 -14.24 25.68 25.13
C HIS A 82 -14.83 26.68 24.13
N HIS A 83 -16.11 27.03 24.31
CA HIS A 83 -16.71 28.17 23.64
C HIS A 83 -16.22 29.47 24.29
N HIS A 84 -15.76 30.43 23.48
CA HIS A 84 -15.61 31.82 23.90
C HIS A 84 -16.50 32.73 23.04
N HIS A 85 -17.48 33.37 23.69
CA HIS A 85 -18.20 34.51 23.13
C HIS A 85 -17.28 35.74 23.11
N HIS A 86 -17.24 36.46 21.98
CA HIS A 86 -16.71 37.83 21.95
C HIS A 86 -17.85 38.85 21.88
N HIS A 87 -17.87 39.75 22.87
CA HIS A 87 -18.76 40.91 22.91
C HIS A 87 -18.24 42.04 22.00
N HIS A 88 -19.15 42.67 21.26
CA HIS A 88 -18.94 43.99 20.67
C HIS A 88 -18.98 45.08 21.76
N PRO A 89 -18.10 46.10 21.70
CA PRO A 89 -18.35 47.42 22.25
C PRO A 89 -18.98 48.33 21.18
N HIS A 90 -20.12 48.91 21.52
CA HIS A 90 -20.76 50.00 20.80
C HIS A 90 -20.09 51.32 21.22
N LEU A 91 -19.82 52.24 20.29
CA LEU A 91 -19.53 53.64 20.63
C LEU A 91 -20.43 54.56 19.80
N GLN A 92 -20.86 55.65 20.43
CA GLN A 92 -22.05 56.41 20.04
C GLN A 92 -21.70 57.62 19.17
N THR A 93 -22.61 57.94 18.26
CA THR A 93 -22.71 59.24 17.62
C THR A 93 -23.19 60.30 18.63
N GLN A 94 -22.57 61.48 18.61
CA GLN A 94 -23.23 62.73 18.97
C GLN A 94 -22.84 63.82 17.98
N GLU A 95 -23.85 64.43 17.38
CA GLU A 95 -23.75 65.65 16.59
C GLU A 95 -23.75 66.86 17.53
N GLN A 96 -23.07 67.94 17.14
CA GLN A 96 -23.61 69.28 17.41
C GLN A 96 -23.09 70.32 16.40
N GLN A 97 -24.05 71.03 15.80
CA GLN A 97 -23.83 72.21 14.98
C GLN A 97 -23.68 73.44 15.89
N THR A 98 -22.89 74.44 15.46
CA THR A 98 -23.41 75.81 15.28
C THR A 98 -22.44 76.65 14.44
N THR A 99 -22.93 77.77 13.94
CA THR A 99 -22.40 78.57 12.82
C THR A 99 -21.98 79.98 13.25
N THR A 100 -21.44 80.73 12.28
CA THR A 100 -21.24 82.20 12.20
C THR A 100 -20.17 82.86 13.08
N ASP A 101 -19.55 83.98 12.68
CA ASP A 101 -19.01 84.41 11.36
C ASP A 101 -18.09 85.65 11.59
N HIS A 102 -17.24 85.98 10.62
CA HIS A 102 -16.59 87.30 10.41
C HIS A 102 -15.57 87.76 11.50
N HIS A 103 -14.48 88.50 11.24
CA HIS A 103 -13.86 89.22 10.11
C HIS A 103 -12.33 89.39 10.48
N LEU A 104 -11.33 89.78 9.67
CA LEU A 104 -11.18 90.19 8.25
C LEU A 104 -9.66 90.17 7.85
N HIS A 105 -9.37 90.46 6.57
CA HIS A 105 -8.11 90.96 5.95
C HIS A 105 -6.91 90.01 5.73
N ALA A 106 -6.20 90.03 4.59
CA ALA A 106 -6.43 90.70 3.29
C ALA A 106 -5.71 89.94 2.14
N VAL A 107 -6.10 90.20 0.89
CA VAL A 107 -5.63 89.48 -0.32
C VAL A 107 -4.50 90.24 -1.05
N PRO A 108 -3.39 89.57 -1.42
CA PRO A 108 -2.51 89.99 -2.52
C PRO A 108 -2.86 89.26 -3.83
N LYS A 109 -2.52 89.89 -4.96
CA LYS A 109 -2.95 89.51 -6.32
C LYS A 109 -2.19 88.30 -6.90
N LEU A 110 -2.84 87.63 -7.85
CA LEU A 110 -2.20 86.71 -8.80
C LEU A 110 -1.31 87.48 -9.79
N GLU A 111 -0.12 86.94 -10.07
CA GLU A 111 0.70 87.30 -11.23
C GLU A 111 0.55 86.23 -12.34
N PRO A 112 0.67 86.59 -13.63
CA PRO A 112 0.57 85.65 -14.75
C PRO A 112 1.81 84.72 -14.81
N PRO A 113 1.69 83.54 -15.46
CA PRO A 113 2.77 82.56 -15.48
C PRO A 113 3.96 83.03 -16.35
N PRO A 114 5.21 82.69 -15.99
CA PRO A 114 6.34 82.87 -16.89
C PRO A 114 6.24 81.86 -18.05
N THR A 115 6.30 82.38 -19.27
CA THR A 115 6.49 81.62 -20.52
C THR A 115 7.75 80.75 -20.40
N PRO A 116 7.75 79.48 -20.88
CA PRO A 116 8.83 78.55 -20.56
C PRO A 116 10.17 78.94 -21.19
N PRO A 117 11.30 78.77 -20.49
CA PRO A 117 12.60 78.73 -21.16
C PRO A 117 12.66 77.49 -22.05
N ALA A 118 12.92 77.71 -23.34
CA ALA A 118 13.17 76.62 -24.26
C ALA A 118 14.58 76.03 -24.05
N GLN A 119 14.72 74.75 -24.40
CA GLN A 119 15.96 74.02 -24.64
C GLN A 119 16.75 73.51 -23.42
N SER A 120 16.56 72.21 -23.19
CA SER A 120 17.61 71.18 -22.98
C SER A 120 18.71 71.44 -21.94
N GLU A 121 18.55 70.82 -20.78
CA GLU A 121 19.64 70.04 -20.18
C GLU A 121 19.18 68.57 -20.04
N ASP A 122 20.05 67.64 -20.44
CA ASP A 122 19.75 66.21 -20.54
C ASP A 122 19.88 65.53 -19.18
N VAL A 123 18.92 65.79 -18.29
CA VAL A 123 18.78 65.05 -17.02
C VAL A 123 18.33 63.62 -17.37
N PRO A 124 19.11 62.58 -17.04
CA PRO A 124 18.79 61.20 -17.41
C PRO A 124 17.38 60.84 -16.93
N GLY A 125 16.48 60.62 -17.89
CA GLY A 125 15.07 60.35 -17.59
C GLY A 125 14.95 59.12 -16.68
N VAL A 126 14.19 59.25 -15.59
CA VAL A 126 13.89 58.09 -14.74
C VAL A 126 13.01 57.14 -15.56
N VAL A 127 13.53 55.98 -15.92
CA VAL A 127 12.80 54.95 -16.68
C VAL A 127 12.13 53.97 -15.73
N CYS A 128 10.88 53.60 -16.00
CA CYS A 128 10.15 52.58 -15.26
C CYS A 128 10.64 51.18 -15.63
N ALA A 129 11.05 50.39 -14.63
CA ALA A 129 11.48 49.01 -14.83
C ALA A 129 10.37 48.04 -15.27
N GLY A 130 9.09 48.40 -15.09
CA GLY A 130 7.95 47.57 -15.48
C GLY A 130 7.49 47.73 -16.92
N CYS A 131 7.60 48.94 -17.50
CA CYS A 131 7.13 49.21 -18.87
C CYS A 131 8.20 49.80 -19.81
N GLY A 132 9.40 50.11 -19.33
CA GLY A 132 10.49 50.69 -20.13
C GLY A 132 10.27 52.15 -20.57
N LEU A 133 9.16 52.78 -20.20
CA LEU A 133 8.87 54.17 -20.51
C LEU A 133 9.43 55.13 -19.44
N ARG A 134 9.67 56.39 -19.82
CA ARG A 134 10.07 57.46 -18.91
C ARG A 134 8.93 57.77 -17.94
N ILE A 135 9.23 57.82 -16.65
CA ILE A 135 8.28 58.23 -15.61
C ILE A 135 8.07 59.75 -15.70
N SER A 136 6.86 60.17 -16.02
CA SER A 136 6.39 61.56 -15.98
C SER A 136 5.54 61.89 -14.75
N ASP A 137 5.27 60.88 -13.90
CA ASP A 137 4.45 61.04 -12.70
C ASP A 137 5.13 61.93 -11.66
N ARG A 138 4.32 62.64 -10.85
CA ARG A 138 4.81 63.50 -9.77
C ARG A 138 5.59 62.73 -8.69
N PHE A 139 5.28 61.45 -8.51
CA PHE A 139 5.93 60.54 -7.57
C PHE A 139 6.16 59.19 -8.24
N TYR A 140 7.23 58.50 -7.87
CA TYR A 140 7.53 57.14 -8.32
C TYR A 140 7.85 56.24 -7.13
N LEU A 141 7.69 54.93 -7.30
CA LEU A 141 8.07 53.95 -6.30
C LEU A 141 9.50 53.47 -6.57
N GLN A 142 10.27 53.27 -5.49
CA GLN A 142 11.60 52.67 -5.57
C GLN A 142 11.57 51.31 -4.87
N ALA A 143 11.88 50.26 -5.61
CA ALA A 143 11.89 48.87 -5.15
C ALA A 143 13.04 48.13 -5.83
N VAL A 144 13.86 47.44 -5.04
CA VAL A 144 15.00 46.62 -5.53
C VAL A 144 15.92 47.43 -6.45
N ASP A 145 16.32 48.62 -5.98
CA ASP A 145 17.14 49.63 -6.67
C ASP A 145 16.61 50.11 -8.04
N ARG A 146 15.37 49.77 -8.38
CA ARG A 146 14.67 50.15 -9.62
C ARG A 146 13.53 51.12 -9.33
N ARG A 147 13.18 51.94 -10.32
CA ARG A 147 12.07 52.89 -10.25
C ARG A 147 10.87 52.37 -11.02
N TRP A 148 9.67 52.63 -10.51
CA TRP A 148 8.41 52.10 -11.03
C TRP A 148 7.32 53.17 -11.00
N HIS A 149 6.45 53.23 -12.02
CA HIS A 149 5.13 53.84 -11.85
C HIS A 149 4.37 53.09 -10.76
N ALA A 150 3.49 53.75 -10.00
CA ALA A 150 2.67 53.09 -8.99
C ALA A 150 1.89 51.91 -9.60
N ALA A 151 1.22 52.14 -10.74
CA ALA A 151 0.50 51.10 -11.48
C ALA A 151 1.38 50.00 -12.09
N CYS A 152 2.70 50.20 -12.20
CA CYS A 152 3.64 49.21 -12.77
C CYS A 152 4.34 48.36 -11.70
N LEU A 153 4.32 48.75 -10.42
CA LEU A 153 4.85 47.91 -9.34
C LEU A 153 3.78 46.88 -8.94
N GLN A 154 3.76 45.76 -9.67
CA GLN A 154 2.82 44.66 -9.47
C GLN A 154 3.56 43.36 -9.16
N CYS A 155 2.90 42.44 -8.47
CA CYS A 155 3.39 41.06 -8.36
C CYS A 155 3.48 40.42 -9.77
N SER A 156 4.65 39.88 -10.14
CA SER A 156 4.87 39.16 -11.39
C SER A 156 3.96 37.92 -11.53
N HIS A 157 3.53 37.33 -10.42
CA HIS A 157 2.63 36.18 -10.38
C HIS A 157 1.14 36.63 -10.37
N CYS A 158 0.60 37.14 -9.26
CA CYS A 158 -0.84 37.46 -9.16
C CYS A 158 -1.27 38.82 -9.75
N ARG A 159 -0.37 39.64 -10.29
CA ARG A 159 -0.63 41.00 -10.81
C ARG A 159 -1.20 42.03 -9.81
N GLN A 160 -1.33 41.68 -8.52
CA GLN A 160 -1.73 42.63 -7.47
C GLN A 160 -0.76 43.82 -7.43
N GLY A 161 -1.30 45.05 -7.38
CA GLY A 161 -0.53 46.27 -7.14
C GLY A 161 0.12 46.26 -5.76
N LEU A 162 1.38 46.68 -5.70
CA LEU A 162 2.21 46.70 -4.49
C LEU A 162 2.52 48.13 -4.04
N ASP A 163 1.81 49.12 -4.58
CA ASP A 163 1.95 50.54 -4.30
C ASP A 163 1.50 50.95 -2.89
N GLY A 164 0.62 50.15 -2.28
CA GLY A 164 0.23 50.26 -0.87
C GLY A 164 1.04 49.39 0.11
N GLU A 165 1.95 48.53 -0.38
CA GLU A 165 2.70 47.58 0.45
C GLU A 165 4.03 48.18 0.91
N ILE A 166 4.34 48.07 2.21
CA ILE A 166 5.61 48.58 2.78
C ILE A 166 6.81 47.75 2.28
N THR A 167 6.59 46.48 1.95
CA THR A 167 7.63 45.57 1.46
C THR A 167 7.14 44.74 0.27
N CYS A 168 7.92 44.74 -0.80
CA CYS A 168 7.86 43.74 -1.87
C CYS A 168 9.11 42.85 -1.83
N PHE A 169 9.01 41.66 -2.39
CA PHE A 169 10.09 40.67 -2.42
C PHE A 169 10.57 40.46 -3.85
N SER A 170 11.77 39.92 -4.06
CA SER A 170 12.33 39.75 -5.41
C SER A 170 13.18 38.51 -5.58
N ARG A 171 12.95 37.82 -6.70
CA ARG A 171 13.69 36.64 -7.16
C ARG A 171 13.91 36.75 -8.66
N ASP A 172 15.12 36.47 -9.13
CA ASP A 172 15.49 36.45 -10.56
C ASP A 172 15.09 37.70 -11.36
N GLY A 173 15.09 38.87 -10.71
CA GLY A 173 14.72 40.16 -11.31
C GLY A 173 13.21 40.44 -11.41
N ASN A 174 12.36 39.50 -11.00
CA ASN A 174 10.92 39.65 -10.81
C ASN A 174 10.58 40.20 -9.42
N ILE A 175 9.43 40.87 -9.30
CA ILE A 175 8.90 41.43 -8.04
C ILE A 175 7.66 40.62 -7.62
N TYR A 176 7.54 40.31 -6.34
CA TYR A 176 6.47 39.48 -5.79
C TYR A 176 5.85 40.12 -4.55
N CYS A 177 4.55 39.86 -4.34
CA CYS A 177 3.95 40.07 -3.02
C CYS A 177 4.49 39.04 -2.02
N LYS A 178 4.34 39.31 -0.72
CA LYS A 178 4.81 38.38 0.34
C LYS A 178 4.28 36.95 0.16
N LYS A 179 3.00 36.80 -0.22
CA LYS A 179 2.35 35.50 -0.39
C LYS A 179 2.98 34.69 -1.52
N ASP A 180 3.14 35.30 -2.70
CA ASP A 180 3.63 34.59 -3.88
C ASP A 180 5.14 34.31 -3.80
N TYR A 181 5.92 35.20 -3.16
CA TYR A 181 7.36 34.99 -2.98
C TYR A 181 7.70 33.71 -2.19
N TYR A 182 6.93 33.43 -1.13
CA TYR A 182 7.07 32.20 -0.33
C TYR A 182 6.34 31.00 -0.95
N ARG A 183 5.36 31.21 -1.84
CA ARG A 183 4.76 30.13 -2.65
C ARG A 183 5.81 29.56 -3.62
N ASP A 184 6.62 30.42 -4.24
CA ASP A 184 7.66 30.01 -5.18
C ASP A 184 8.90 29.37 -4.50
N GLU A 185 8.97 29.25 -3.17
CA GLU A 185 10.09 28.59 -2.46
C GLU A 185 9.96 27.07 -2.35
N TYR A 186 8.75 26.51 -2.54
CA TYR A 186 8.45 25.12 -2.23
C TYR A 186 7.56 24.46 -3.30
N GLU A 187 7.92 23.24 -3.71
CA GLU A 187 7.13 22.41 -4.62
C GLU A 187 6.68 21.09 -3.96
N LEU A 188 5.55 20.54 -4.40
CA LEU A 188 5.06 19.25 -3.94
C LEU A 188 5.75 18.09 -4.68
N GLY A 189 6.87 17.61 -4.13
CA GLY A 189 7.61 16.48 -4.71
C GLY A 189 6.83 15.16 -4.76
N ALA A 190 5.96 14.89 -3.77
CA ALA A 190 5.02 13.78 -3.79
C ALA A 190 3.73 14.16 -3.03
N TYR A 191 2.58 13.87 -3.62
CA TYR A 191 1.26 14.22 -3.09
C TYR A 191 0.21 13.23 -3.60
N GLY A 192 -0.85 13.07 -2.82
CA GLY A 192 -1.92 12.10 -3.07
C GLY A 192 -2.76 11.93 -1.81
N TYR A 193 -4.00 11.53 -1.98
CA TYR A 193 -4.98 11.40 -0.89
C TYR A 193 -5.87 10.18 -1.11
N GLY A 194 -6.50 9.68 -0.06
CA GLY A 194 -7.08 8.35 -0.15
C GLY A 194 -7.93 7.89 1.04
N LYS A 195 -8.39 6.65 0.95
CA LYS A 195 -8.92 5.89 2.08
C LYS A 195 -8.18 4.56 2.21
N ASN A 196 -7.67 4.31 3.41
CA ASN A 196 -6.97 3.07 3.76
C ASN A 196 -7.87 2.16 4.59
N ASN A 197 -7.49 0.88 4.68
CA ASN A 197 -8.14 -0.12 5.53
C ASN A 197 -9.66 -0.29 5.24
N VAL A 198 -10.08 -0.15 3.98
CA VAL A 198 -11.47 -0.40 3.57
C VAL A 198 -11.71 -1.90 3.56
N LYS A 199 -12.15 -2.42 4.71
CA LYS A 199 -12.35 -3.85 4.93
C LYS A 199 -13.68 -4.34 4.32
N LEU A 200 -13.63 -5.45 3.58
CA LEU A 200 -14.80 -6.08 2.97
C LEU A 200 -14.71 -7.61 3.00
N LEU A 201 -15.87 -8.27 3.10
CA LEU A 201 -16.04 -9.71 2.86
C LEU A 201 -16.97 -9.90 1.67
N TYR A 202 -16.46 -10.49 0.59
CA TYR A 202 -17.25 -10.92 -0.56
C TYR A 202 -17.58 -12.41 -0.44
N VAL A 203 -18.86 -12.75 -0.54
CA VAL A 203 -19.36 -14.14 -0.48
C VAL A 203 -20.04 -14.48 -1.80
N HIS A 204 -19.40 -15.32 -2.60
CA HIS A 204 -20.02 -15.91 -3.78
C HIS A 204 -20.81 -17.17 -3.37
N ARG A 205 -22.04 -17.30 -3.88
CA ARG A 205 -22.89 -18.47 -3.65
C ARG A 205 -23.23 -19.07 -4.99
N GLU A 206 -22.51 -20.11 -5.38
CA GLU A 206 -22.76 -20.82 -6.64
C GLU A 206 -24.14 -21.49 -6.63
N ASN A 207 -24.52 -22.01 -5.46
CA ASN A 207 -25.80 -22.64 -5.19
C ASN A 207 -26.16 -22.49 -3.70
N ALA A 208 -27.25 -23.13 -3.26
CA ALA A 208 -27.75 -23.03 -1.88
C ALA A 208 -26.85 -23.67 -0.81
N LEU A 209 -25.88 -24.51 -1.20
CA LEU A 209 -25.00 -25.24 -0.28
C LEU A 209 -23.55 -24.75 -0.36
N HIS A 210 -23.01 -24.62 -1.58
CA HIS A 210 -21.61 -24.28 -1.83
C HIS A 210 -21.40 -22.77 -1.90
N HIS A 211 -20.58 -22.26 -0.99
CA HIS A 211 -20.17 -20.87 -0.91
C HIS A 211 -18.65 -20.76 -1.08
N GLU A 212 -18.21 -19.65 -1.67
CA GLU A 212 -16.82 -19.20 -1.67
C GLU A 212 -16.73 -17.82 -1.01
N ILE A 213 -15.58 -17.52 -0.38
CA ILE A 213 -15.35 -16.23 0.28
C ILE A 213 -14.01 -15.65 -0.12
N ARG A 214 -13.93 -14.31 -0.16
CA ARG A 214 -12.69 -13.54 -0.10
C ARG A 214 -12.88 -12.34 0.81
N GLU A 215 -11.96 -12.13 1.74
CA GLU A 215 -11.98 -11.01 2.68
C GLU A 215 -10.73 -10.17 2.47
N TYR A 216 -10.92 -8.88 2.17
CA TYR A 216 -9.83 -7.96 1.83
C TYR A 216 -9.81 -6.76 2.76
N GLU A 217 -8.63 -6.19 2.97
CA GLU A 217 -8.48 -4.75 3.21
C GLU A 217 -7.98 -4.06 1.94
N VAL A 218 -8.58 -2.93 1.61
CA VAL A 218 -8.29 -2.17 0.39
C VAL A 218 -7.88 -0.75 0.76
N ASP A 219 -6.76 -0.29 0.19
CA ASP A 219 -6.37 1.11 0.19
C ASP A 219 -6.63 1.71 -1.19
N THR A 220 -7.15 2.93 -1.21
CA THR A 220 -7.43 3.70 -2.43
C THR A 220 -6.68 5.01 -2.35
N HIS A 221 -5.73 5.25 -3.26
CA HIS A 221 -4.96 6.49 -3.35
C HIS A 221 -5.16 7.14 -4.72
N LEU A 222 -5.49 8.42 -4.73
CA LEU A 222 -5.68 9.24 -5.93
C LEU A 222 -4.69 10.41 -5.91
N ARG A 223 -4.15 10.74 -7.08
CA ARG A 223 -3.43 11.99 -7.33
C ARG A 223 -4.21 12.79 -8.36
N LEU A 224 -4.47 14.07 -8.10
CA LEU A 224 -5.18 14.95 -9.04
C LEU A 224 -4.19 15.64 -9.99
N ILE A 225 -4.71 16.15 -11.11
CA ILE A 225 -3.97 16.99 -12.07
C ILE A 225 -3.71 18.37 -11.45
N SER A 226 -4.71 18.94 -10.77
CA SER A 226 -4.61 20.20 -10.04
C SER A 226 -4.05 19.99 -8.64
N GLN A 227 -3.43 21.03 -8.08
CA GLN A 227 -2.91 21.09 -6.70
C GLN A 227 -3.58 22.21 -5.87
N LYS A 228 -4.69 22.76 -6.36
CA LYS A 228 -5.40 23.89 -5.73
C LYS A 228 -5.99 23.54 -4.35
N ASP A 229 -6.25 22.27 -4.09
CA ASP A 229 -6.60 21.70 -2.79
C ASP A 229 -5.49 21.95 -1.76
N TYR A 230 -4.23 21.69 -2.12
CA TYR A 230 -3.06 21.96 -1.26
C TYR A 230 -2.71 23.45 -1.23
N MET A 231 -2.65 24.10 -2.40
CA MET A 231 -2.07 25.45 -2.53
C MET A 231 -3.05 26.58 -2.14
N GLU A 232 -4.36 26.31 -2.19
CA GLU A 232 -5.43 27.31 -2.07
C GLU A 232 -6.59 26.86 -1.16
N GLY A 233 -6.65 25.58 -0.78
CA GLY A 233 -7.77 25.01 -0.04
C GLY A 233 -9.02 24.76 -0.90
N ASP A 234 -8.91 24.81 -2.23
CA ASP A 234 -10.03 24.58 -3.14
C ASP A 234 -10.31 23.09 -3.33
N ASN A 235 -11.41 22.63 -2.72
CA ASN A 235 -11.85 21.23 -2.74
C ASN A 235 -12.78 20.86 -3.91
N HIS A 236 -13.07 21.73 -4.89
CA HIS A 236 -14.05 21.42 -5.96
C HIS A 236 -13.70 20.15 -6.77
N ASP A 237 -12.42 19.80 -6.87
CA ASP A 237 -11.94 18.66 -7.67
C ASP A 237 -11.86 17.35 -6.85
N ILE A 238 -12.08 17.42 -5.53
CA ILE A 238 -11.83 16.34 -4.57
C ILE A 238 -12.94 15.27 -4.59
N ILE A 239 -12.55 14.03 -4.87
CA ILE A 239 -13.37 12.84 -4.68
C ILE A 239 -13.25 12.43 -3.20
N ALA A 240 -14.18 12.90 -2.36
CA ALA A 240 -14.18 12.67 -0.92
C ALA A 240 -13.84 11.22 -0.54
N THR A 241 -13.01 11.02 0.48
CA THR A 241 -12.48 9.69 0.84
C THR A 241 -13.59 8.71 1.28
N ASP A 242 -14.75 9.22 1.72
CA ASP A 242 -15.94 8.39 1.93
C ASP A 242 -16.54 7.86 0.62
N SER A 243 -16.59 8.69 -0.43
CA SER A 243 -16.99 8.26 -1.77
C SER A 243 -16.04 7.18 -2.31
N GLN A 244 -14.73 7.30 -2.09
CA GLN A 244 -13.76 6.27 -2.48
C GLN A 244 -14.05 4.93 -1.77
N LYS A 245 -14.29 4.95 -0.45
CA LYS A 245 -14.75 3.78 0.34
C LYS A 245 -16.06 3.20 -0.20
N ASN A 246 -17.05 4.03 -0.52
CA ASN A 246 -18.32 3.59 -1.08
C ASN A 246 -18.14 2.94 -2.47
N THR A 247 -17.26 3.49 -3.30
CA THR A 247 -16.88 2.92 -4.61
C THR A 247 -16.31 1.52 -4.47
N VAL A 248 -15.44 1.24 -3.49
CA VAL A 248 -14.92 -0.12 -3.24
C VAL A 248 -16.06 -1.12 -3.03
N TYR A 249 -17.01 -0.82 -2.13
CA TYR A 249 -18.16 -1.70 -1.90
C TYR A 249 -19.08 -1.85 -3.11
N LEU A 250 -19.34 -0.76 -3.85
CA LEU A 250 -20.20 -0.77 -5.02
C LEU A 250 -19.58 -1.55 -6.19
N MET A 251 -18.26 -1.44 -6.42
CA MET A 251 -17.57 -2.22 -7.45
C MET A 251 -17.56 -3.70 -7.10
N ALA A 252 -17.26 -4.07 -5.86
CA ALA A 252 -17.32 -5.46 -5.39
C ALA A 252 -18.73 -6.06 -5.57
N LYS A 253 -19.79 -5.28 -5.28
CA LYS A 253 -21.17 -5.74 -5.45
C LYS A 253 -21.60 -5.84 -6.92
N LYS A 254 -21.15 -4.92 -7.78
CA LYS A 254 -21.57 -4.81 -9.18
C LYS A 254 -20.83 -5.78 -10.11
N HIS A 255 -19.54 -6.00 -9.88
CA HIS A 255 -18.67 -6.79 -10.76
C HIS A 255 -18.22 -8.12 -10.13
N GLY A 256 -18.42 -8.30 -8.82
CA GLY A 256 -17.86 -9.41 -8.07
C GLY A 256 -16.37 -9.22 -7.78
N ILE A 257 -15.77 -10.23 -7.17
CA ILE A 257 -14.33 -10.30 -6.89
C ILE A 257 -13.83 -11.68 -7.35
N ARG A 258 -12.73 -11.70 -8.10
CA ARG A 258 -12.07 -12.92 -8.59
C ARG A 258 -10.68 -13.09 -7.98
N SER A 259 -9.84 -12.07 -8.05
CA SER A 259 -8.54 -11.99 -7.39
C SER A 259 -8.29 -10.58 -6.85
N PRO A 260 -7.33 -10.37 -5.92
CA PRO A 260 -6.90 -9.05 -5.48
C PRO A 260 -6.46 -8.17 -6.65
N GLU A 261 -5.68 -8.71 -7.58
CA GLU A 261 -5.11 -8.00 -8.74
C GLU A 261 -6.19 -7.56 -9.74
N GLU A 262 -7.15 -8.43 -10.09
CA GLU A 262 -8.27 -8.06 -10.97
C GLU A 262 -9.18 -7.00 -10.32
N PHE A 263 -9.39 -7.08 -9.00
CA PHE A 263 -10.21 -6.10 -8.29
C PHE A 263 -9.52 -4.73 -8.17
N ALA A 264 -8.21 -4.71 -7.94
CA ALA A 264 -7.40 -3.49 -7.97
C ALA A 264 -7.39 -2.83 -9.36
N LEU A 265 -7.24 -3.62 -10.43
CA LEU A 265 -7.35 -3.13 -11.82
C LEU A 265 -8.72 -2.52 -12.13
N LEU A 266 -9.81 -3.15 -11.67
CA LEU A 266 -11.17 -2.62 -11.80
C LEU A 266 -11.31 -1.25 -11.12
N LEU A 267 -10.76 -1.10 -9.91
CA LEU A 267 -10.80 0.16 -9.17
C LEU A 267 -9.96 1.26 -9.85
N CYS A 268 -8.73 0.96 -10.30
CA CYS A 268 -7.91 1.88 -11.10
C CYS A 268 -8.67 2.38 -12.33
N SER A 269 -9.20 1.44 -13.12
CA SER A 269 -9.96 1.75 -14.34
C SER A 269 -11.18 2.61 -14.04
N HIS A 270 -11.94 2.30 -12.99
CA HIS A 270 -13.12 3.07 -12.60
C HIS A 270 -12.77 4.52 -12.23
N PHE A 271 -11.78 4.76 -11.37
CA PHE A 271 -11.42 6.11 -10.94
C PHE A 271 -10.87 6.94 -12.12
N LEU A 272 -9.99 6.38 -12.94
CA LEU A 272 -9.46 7.07 -14.13
C LEU A 272 -10.53 7.37 -15.18
N TYR A 273 -11.46 6.44 -15.43
CA TYR A 273 -12.53 6.64 -16.41
C TYR A 273 -13.60 7.63 -15.93
N THR A 274 -13.95 7.61 -14.64
CA THR A 274 -15.08 8.38 -14.10
C THR A 274 -14.74 9.84 -13.80
N TYR A 275 -13.49 10.12 -13.40
CA TYR A 275 -13.07 11.44 -12.93
C TYR A 275 -11.91 11.95 -13.76
N GLU A 276 -12.17 12.86 -14.72
CA GLU A 276 -11.16 13.40 -15.64
C GLU A 276 -9.97 14.08 -14.91
N GLN A 277 -10.24 14.69 -13.75
CA GLN A 277 -9.23 15.40 -12.95
C GLN A 277 -8.23 14.49 -12.23
N VAL A 278 -8.44 13.17 -12.20
CA VAL A 278 -7.52 12.22 -11.57
C VAL A 278 -6.35 11.95 -12.52
N ALA A 279 -5.12 12.29 -12.11
CA ALA A 279 -3.90 12.04 -12.87
C ALA A 279 -3.37 10.61 -12.70
N GLU A 280 -3.54 10.04 -11.50
CA GLU A 280 -2.99 8.73 -11.13
C GLU A 280 -3.87 8.07 -10.08
N VAL A 281 -3.91 6.73 -10.12
CA VAL A 281 -4.55 5.90 -9.10
C VAL A 281 -3.55 4.86 -8.63
N SER A 282 -3.47 4.61 -7.32
CA SER A 282 -2.83 3.43 -6.75
C SER A 282 -3.78 2.73 -5.77
N ILE A 283 -4.00 1.44 -5.99
CA ILE A 283 -4.84 0.57 -5.18
C ILE A 283 -3.97 -0.50 -4.56
N ASN A 284 -3.99 -0.63 -3.24
CA ASN A 284 -3.41 -1.77 -2.53
C ASN A 284 -4.54 -2.69 -2.08
N VAL A 285 -4.32 -4.01 -2.16
CA VAL A 285 -5.27 -5.00 -1.65
C VAL A 285 -4.52 -6.06 -0.85
N GLU A 286 -4.93 -6.31 0.38
CA GLU A 286 -4.41 -7.37 1.24
C GLU A 286 -5.50 -8.44 1.47
N GLU A 287 -5.20 -9.70 1.15
CA GLU A 287 -6.13 -10.82 1.23
C GLU A 287 -5.97 -11.57 2.56
N TYR A 288 -7.05 -11.64 3.34
CA TYR A 288 -7.08 -12.37 4.61
C TYR A 288 -7.01 -13.88 4.33
N PRO A 289 -6.12 -14.62 5.00
CA PRO A 289 -5.76 -16.00 4.65
C PRO A 289 -6.77 -17.04 5.16
N TRP A 290 -8.03 -16.92 4.70
CA TRP A 290 -9.05 -17.94 4.89
C TRP A 290 -8.77 -19.17 4.04
N THR A 291 -8.82 -20.35 4.66
CA THR A 291 -8.75 -21.65 3.99
C THR A 291 -10.05 -22.40 4.20
N ARG A 292 -10.55 -23.11 3.18
CA ARG A 292 -11.73 -23.97 3.32
C ARG A 292 -11.45 -25.06 4.35
N HIS A 293 -12.39 -25.29 5.28
CA HIS A 293 -12.24 -26.35 6.27
C HIS A 293 -12.43 -27.73 5.62
N TYR A 294 -11.72 -28.75 6.10
CA TYR A 294 -11.82 -30.13 5.61
C TYR A 294 -12.21 -31.07 6.75
N VAL A 295 -13.20 -31.93 6.51
CA VAL A 295 -13.67 -32.96 7.44
C VAL A 295 -13.44 -34.31 6.78
N TYR A 296 -12.64 -35.19 7.39
CA TYR A 296 -12.21 -36.46 6.79
C TYR A 296 -11.66 -36.33 5.34
N ASN A 297 -10.87 -35.28 5.11
CA ASN A 297 -10.32 -34.90 3.79
C ASN A 297 -11.38 -34.49 2.73
N VAL A 298 -12.64 -34.28 3.12
CA VAL A 298 -13.71 -33.72 2.28
C VAL A 298 -13.83 -32.22 2.55
N PRO A 299 -13.80 -31.34 1.53
CA PRO A 299 -13.96 -29.89 1.71
C PRO A 299 -15.37 -29.55 2.20
N HIS A 300 -15.47 -28.70 3.23
CA HIS A 300 -16.75 -28.21 3.73
C HIS A 300 -17.34 -27.13 2.80
N ASN A 301 -18.64 -27.22 2.53
CA ASN A 301 -19.30 -26.39 1.52
C ASN A 301 -19.24 -24.88 1.81
N HIS A 302 -19.23 -24.49 3.09
CA HIS A 302 -19.33 -23.09 3.52
C HIS A 302 -18.68 -22.81 4.90
N ALA A 303 -17.70 -23.61 5.33
CA ALA A 303 -16.94 -23.36 6.55
C ALA A 303 -15.46 -23.15 6.22
N PHE A 304 -14.85 -22.21 6.93
CA PHE A 304 -13.51 -21.71 6.64
C PHE A 304 -12.76 -21.52 7.96
N VAL A 305 -11.43 -21.67 7.92
CA VAL A 305 -10.52 -21.47 9.04
C VAL A 305 -9.48 -20.43 8.65
N MET A 306 -9.16 -19.53 9.56
CA MET A 306 -8.09 -18.54 9.36
C MET A 306 -6.75 -19.27 9.47
N SER A 307 -5.95 -19.28 8.40
CA SER A 307 -4.69 -20.04 8.33
C SER A 307 -3.56 -19.16 7.82
N PRO A 308 -3.00 -18.28 8.67
CA PRO A 308 -2.02 -17.25 8.29
C PRO A 308 -0.61 -17.84 8.07
N THR A 309 -0.50 -18.80 7.14
CA THR A 309 0.77 -19.38 6.69
C THR A 309 1.56 -18.39 5.84
N ALA A 310 0.86 -17.55 5.08
CA ALA A 310 1.39 -16.43 4.32
C ALA A 310 0.23 -15.45 4.04
N THR A 311 0.52 -14.17 3.99
CA THR A 311 -0.42 -13.13 3.56
C THR A 311 -0.15 -12.78 2.11
N ARG A 312 -1.19 -12.84 1.27
CA ARG A 312 -1.14 -12.32 -0.11
C ARG A 312 -1.53 -10.85 -0.12
N TYR A 313 -0.85 -10.08 -0.96
CA TYR A 313 -1.26 -8.73 -1.27
C TYR A 313 -0.91 -8.39 -2.72
N CYS A 314 -1.48 -7.31 -3.22
CA CYS A 314 -1.04 -6.69 -4.46
C CYS A 314 -1.07 -5.16 -4.36
N GLN A 315 -0.33 -4.52 -5.25
CA GLN A 315 -0.41 -3.10 -5.55
C GLN A 315 -0.62 -2.96 -7.06
N VAL A 316 -1.61 -2.18 -7.45
CA VAL A 316 -1.80 -1.76 -8.85
C VAL A 316 -1.74 -0.24 -8.88
N SER A 317 -0.88 0.33 -9.72
CA SER A 317 -0.88 1.77 -10.00
C SER A 317 -1.06 2.02 -11.49
N GLN A 318 -1.70 3.13 -11.83
CA GLN A 318 -1.92 3.53 -13.21
C GLN A 318 -1.96 5.05 -13.33
N LEU A 319 -1.07 5.59 -14.16
CA LEU A 319 -1.13 6.96 -14.66
C LEU A 319 -2.19 7.06 -15.76
N ARG A 320 -2.88 8.21 -15.84
CA ARG A 320 -3.89 8.47 -16.87
C ARG A 320 -3.28 8.28 -18.27
N ASN A 321 -3.95 7.47 -19.10
CA ASN A 321 -3.56 7.10 -20.46
C ASN A 321 -2.32 6.20 -20.57
N GLU A 322 -1.77 5.70 -19.45
CA GLU A 322 -0.66 4.72 -19.46
C GLU A 322 -1.14 3.30 -19.11
N SER A 323 -0.27 2.33 -19.34
CA SER A 323 -0.49 0.93 -18.94
C SER A 323 -0.41 0.77 -17.42
N PRO A 324 -1.29 -0.03 -16.79
CA PRO A 324 -1.23 -0.28 -15.35
C PRO A 324 0.03 -1.07 -14.98
N GLN A 325 0.71 -0.63 -13.92
CA GLN A 325 1.77 -1.39 -13.24
C GLN A 325 1.11 -2.31 -12.21
N ILE A 326 1.43 -3.59 -12.25
CA ILE A 326 0.84 -4.60 -11.36
C ILE A 326 1.97 -5.30 -10.61
N ARG A 327 1.92 -5.21 -9.28
CA ARG A 327 2.84 -5.85 -8.35
C ARG A 327 2.09 -6.85 -7.49
N GLY A 328 2.42 -8.13 -7.61
CA GLY A 328 1.97 -9.17 -6.68
C GLY A 328 2.91 -9.27 -5.48
N GLY A 329 2.42 -9.82 -4.37
CA GLY A 329 3.18 -9.91 -3.13
C GLY A 329 2.78 -11.05 -2.20
N LEU A 330 3.77 -11.50 -1.42
CA LEU A 330 3.66 -12.49 -0.36
C LEU A 330 4.51 -12.04 0.83
N LYS A 331 3.92 -12.03 2.03
CA LYS A 331 4.62 -11.68 3.29
C LYS A 331 4.24 -12.63 4.43
N GLY A 332 5.06 -12.65 5.47
CA GLY A 332 4.77 -13.38 6.71
C GLY A 332 4.98 -14.89 6.66
N LEU A 333 5.48 -15.45 5.54
CA LEU A 333 5.74 -16.89 5.39
C LEU A 333 6.97 -17.29 6.23
N ARG A 334 6.72 -17.73 7.46
CA ARG A 334 7.77 -18.20 8.37
C ARG A 334 8.14 -19.64 8.06
N LEU A 335 9.41 -19.86 7.71
CA LEU A 335 9.98 -21.17 7.39
C LEU A 335 11.08 -21.54 8.38
N LEU A 336 11.28 -22.83 8.59
CA LEU A 336 12.39 -23.38 9.38
C LEU A 336 12.76 -24.76 8.82
N LYS A 337 14.06 -25.00 8.63
CA LYS A 337 14.63 -26.35 8.51
C LYS A 337 15.76 -26.54 9.51
N SER A 338 15.84 -27.72 10.09
CA SER A 338 16.74 -28.04 11.20
C SER A 338 18.18 -28.36 10.79
N THR A 339 18.41 -28.60 9.50
CA THR A 339 19.69 -29.02 8.91
C THR A 339 19.70 -28.66 7.41
N GLN A 340 20.65 -29.19 6.63
CA GLN A 340 20.83 -28.89 5.20
C GLN A 340 21.01 -27.38 4.92
N SER A 341 21.64 -26.68 5.87
CA SER A 341 22.15 -25.32 5.69
C SER A 341 23.50 -25.19 6.36
N SER A 342 24.41 -24.47 5.71
CA SER A 342 25.73 -24.14 6.25
C SER A 342 25.99 -22.63 6.16
N PHE A 343 27.14 -22.22 6.72
CA PHE A 343 27.81 -20.96 6.44
C PHE A 343 29.27 -21.10 6.85
N THR A 344 30.15 -21.16 5.86
CA THR A 344 31.58 -21.48 5.98
C THR A 344 32.37 -20.63 4.99
N ASP A 345 33.69 -20.56 5.13
CA ASP A 345 34.61 -19.92 4.17
C ASP A 345 34.24 -18.45 3.81
N PHE A 346 33.71 -17.73 4.81
CA PHE A 346 33.49 -16.28 4.73
C PHE A 346 34.72 -15.51 5.23
N ILE A 347 34.73 -14.20 5.03
CA ILE A 347 35.87 -13.30 5.35
C ILE A 347 36.40 -13.55 6.77
N GLN A 348 37.73 -13.52 6.90
CA GLN A 348 38.48 -13.67 8.14
C GLN A 348 39.16 -12.32 8.42
N ASP A 349 38.56 -11.52 9.31
CA ASP A 349 39.06 -10.19 9.72
C ASP A 349 39.11 -10.05 11.24
N GLU A 350 39.56 -8.90 11.75
CA GLU A 350 39.69 -8.63 13.18
C GLU A 350 38.35 -8.48 13.93
N TYR A 351 37.21 -8.43 13.24
CA TYR A 351 35.87 -8.29 13.84
C TYR A 351 35.14 -9.64 13.96
N ARG A 352 35.66 -10.69 13.33
CA ARG A 352 35.02 -12.00 13.27
C ARG A 352 35.11 -12.78 14.57
N THR A 353 33.95 -13.10 15.15
CA THR A 353 33.79 -14.08 16.25
C THR A 353 33.01 -15.33 15.83
N LEU A 354 32.38 -15.33 14.64
CA LEU A 354 31.53 -16.42 14.17
C LEU A 354 32.38 -17.60 13.65
N PRO A 355 32.22 -18.83 14.19
CA PRO A 355 32.86 -20.02 13.64
C PRO A 355 32.18 -20.45 12.33
N ASP A 356 32.91 -21.23 11.52
CA ASP A 356 32.34 -21.93 10.38
C ASP A 356 31.33 -22.99 10.84
N MET A 357 30.14 -22.99 10.23
CA MET A 357 29.06 -23.93 10.53
C MET A 357 28.75 -24.77 9.29
N ASN A 358 29.26 -26.01 9.25
CA ASN A 358 28.95 -26.97 8.18
C ASN A 358 27.48 -27.44 8.18
N ASP A 359 26.79 -27.31 9.31
CA ASP A 359 25.38 -27.66 9.51
C ASP A 359 24.79 -26.72 10.58
N ARG A 360 23.63 -26.14 10.31
CA ARG A 360 22.89 -25.24 11.21
C ARG A 360 21.39 -25.22 10.88
N ILE A 361 20.59 -24.78 11.86
CA ILE A 361 19.19 -24.38 11.62
C ILE A 361 19.18 -23.16 10.68
N PHE A 362 18.30 -23.20 9.69
CA PHE A 362 17.94 -22.04 8.86
C PHE A 362 16.46 -21.74 9.07
N SER A 363 16.16 -20.55 9.59
CA SER A 363 14.80 -20.02 9.68
C SER A 363 14.71 -18.62 9.09
N THR A 364 13.57 -18.29 8.49
CA THR A 364 13.32 -17.01 7.83
C THR A 364 11.85 -16.64 7.92
N ILE A 365 11.54 -15.37 7.68
CA ILE A 365 10.17 -14.90 7.40
C ILE A 365 10.22 -14.25 6.02
N VAL A 366 9.75 -14.96 5.01
CA VAL A 366 9.89 -14.54 3.61
C VAL A 366 8.97 -13.36 3.32
N ILE A 367 9.54 -12.34 2.67
CA ILE A 367 8.83 -11.27 1.98
C ILE A 367 9.25 -11.36 0.51
N ALA A 368 8.30 -11.38 -0.39
CA ALA A 368 8.52 -11.42 -1.83
C ALA A 368 7.52 -10.51 -2.55
N THR A 369 8.00 -9.77 -3.54
CA THR A 369 7.18 -8.98 -4.48
C THR A 369 7.61 -9.27 -5.90
N TRP A 370 6.69 -9.18 -6.85
CA TRP A 370 6.99 -9.43 -8.26
C TRP A 370 6.16 -8.54 -9.17
N ASP A 371 6.82 -8.00 -10.20
CA ASP A 371 6.21 -7.10 -11.17
C ASP A 371 5.83 -7.85 -12.45
N PHE A 372 4.58 -7.69 -12.87
CA PHE A 372 4.05 -8.30 -14.08
C PHE A 372 4.34 -7.45 -15.32
N SER A 373 4.70 -8.09 -16.44
CA SER A 373 4.92 -7.43 -17.73
C SER A 373 3.63 -7.24 -18.53
N THR A 374 2.51 -7.82 -18.08
CA THR A 374 1.20 -7.70 -18.70
C THR A 374 0.11 -8.16 -17.74
N ALA A 375 -1.10 -7.62 -17.88
CA ALA A 375 -2.33 -8.14 -17.26
C ALA A 375 -2.98 -9.25 -18.10
N THR A 376 -2.66 -9.33 -19.39
CA THR A 376 -3.43 -10.11 -20.38
C THR A 376 -3.16 -11.60 -20.23
N GLY A 377 -4.21 -12.39 -19.95
CA GLY A 377 -4.11 -13.84 -19.84
C GLY A 377 -3.34 -14.32 -18.60
N VAL A 378 -3.27 -13.50 -17.55
CA VAL A 378 -2.67 -13.88 -16.27
C VAL A 378 -3.73 -14.50 -15.36
N ASP A 379 -3.47 -15.74 -14.92
CA ASP A 379 -4.18 -16.36 -13.80
C ASP A 379 -3.40 -16.00 -12.51
N PHE A 380 -3.83 -14.92 -11.85
CA PHE A 380 -3.12 -14.35 -10.71
C PHE A 380 -3.06 -15.29 -9.50
N ASP A 381 -4.14 -16.05 -9.25
CA ASP A 381 -4.19 -17.03 -8.16
C ASP A 381 -3.18 -18.16 -8.41
N LYS A 382 -3.14 -18.71 -9.63
CA LYS A 382 -2.15 -19.72 -10.02
C LYS A 382 -0.72 -19.19 -9.95
N VAL A 383 -0.48 -17.93 -10.34
CA VAL A 383 0.84 -17.31 -10.21
C VAL A 383 1.26 -17.20 -8.75
N TRP A 384 0.39 -16.74 -7.87
CA TRP A 384 0.70 -16.64 -6.43
C TRP A 384 1.02 -18.02 -5.82
N CYS A 385 0.23 -19.05 -6.14
CA CYS A 385 0.54 -20.43 -5.74
C CYS A 385 1.89 -20.88 -6.30
N THR A 386 2.16 -20.67 -7.59
CA THR A 386 3.44 -21.04 -8.23
C THR A 386 4.64 -20.35 -7.55
N VAL A 387 4.51 -19.08 -7.15
CA VAL A 387 5.55 -18.35 -6.41
C VAL A 387 5.77 -18.95 -5.03
N LYS A 388 4.68 -19.22 -4.28
CA LYS A 388 4.75 -19.87 -2.97
C LYS A 388 5.41 -21.25 -3.07
N ASP A 389 5.05 -22.04 -4.08
CA ASP A 389 5.63 -23.37 -4.32
C ASP A 389 7.11 -23.27 -4.67
N CYS A 390 7.55 -22.34 -5.53
CA CYS A 390 8.96 -22.08 -5.79
C CYS A 390 9.75 -21.74 -4.51
N ILE A 391 9.19 -20.95 -3.60
CA ILE A 391 9.81 -20.63 -2.31
C ILE A 391 9.95 -21.91 -1.46
N MET A 392 8.89 -22.71 -1.34
CA MET A 392 8.89 -23.95 -0.56
C MET A 392 9.88 -24.99 -1.13
N GLU A 393 9.86 -25.21 -2.45
CA GLU A 393 10.74 -26.14 -3.16
C GLU A 393 12.23 -25.80 -2.95
N ASN A 394 12.62 -24.53 -3.15
CA ASN A 394 14.03 -24.12 -3.03
C ASN A 394 14.50 -24.00 -1.57
N PHE A 395 13.58 -23.80 -0.62
CA PHE A 395 13.91 -23.81 0.80
C PHE A 395 14.08 -25.24 1.35
N ALA A 396 13.10 -26.10 1.12
CA ALA A 396 13.00 -27.43 1.73
C ALA A 396 13.69 -28.52 0.91
N GLY A 397 13.47 -28.56 -0.42
CA GLY A 397 13.88 -29.66 -1.29
C GLY A 397 12.96 -30.89 -1.20
N PRO A 398 13.42 -32.07 -1.66
CA PRO A 398 12.66 -33.31 -1.56
C PRO A 398 12.34 -33.69 -0.11
N PRO A 399 11.16 -34.24 0.22
CA PRO A 399 10.74 -34.48 1.60
C PRO A 399 11.59 -35.50 2.39
N ASP A 400 12.33 -36.36 1.70
CA ASP A 400 13.13 -37.47 2.27
C ASP A 400 14.60 -37.09 2.53
N THR A 401 15.15 -36.16 1.75
CA THR A 401 16.58 -35.84 1.68
C THR A 401 16.88 -34.35 1.86
N GLY A 402 15.90 -33.49 1.59
CA GLY A 402 16.02 -32.04 1.60
C GLY A 402 16.99 -31.49 0.54
N ILE A 403 17.15 -30.17 0.52
CA ILE A 403 18.16 -29.48 -0.32
C ILE A 403 19.17 -28.72 0.53
N TYR A 404 20.46 -28.92 0.24
CA TYR A 404 21.55 -28.21 0.90
C TYR A 404 21.61 -26.74 0.47
N SER A 405 21.74 -25.84 1.45
CA SER A 405 21.85 -24.39 1.26
C SER A 405 23.20 -23.88 1.80
N PRO A 406 24.15 -23.48 0.92
CA PRO A 406 25.46 -22.96 1.35
C PRO A 406 25.36 -21.52 1.88
N SER A 407 24.31 -20.78 1.51
CA SER A 407 24.04 -19.43 1.99
C SER A 407 22.59 -19.03 1.71
N VAL A 408 22.07 -18.09 2.51
CA VAL A 408 20.71 -17.54 2.30
C VAL A 408 20.64 -16.82 0.95
N GLN A 409 21.72 -16.13 0.57
CA GLN A 409 21.89 -15.46 -0.73
C GLN A 409 21.68 -16.43 -1.90
N ASN A 410 22.27 -17.63 -1.84
CA ASN A 410 22.16 -18.61 -2.91
C ASN A 410 20.74 -19.20 -2.99
N THR A 411 20.12 -19.56 -1.87
CA THR A 411 18.72 -20.03 -1.85
C THR A 411 17.75 -18.97 -2.35
N LEU A 412 17.95 -17.70 -1.97
CA LEU A 412 17.15 -16.56 -2.44
C LEU A 412 17.25 -16.44 -3.98
N TYR A 413 18.47 -16.36 -4.53
CA TYR A 413 18.69 -16.28 -5.97
C TYR A 413 18.10 -17.47 -6.76
N LEU A 414 18.24 -18.69 -6.25
CA LEU A 414 17.67 -19.88 -6.88
C LEU A 414 16.13 -19.83 -6.87
N THR A 415 15.53 -19.31 -5.80
CA THR A 415 14.07 -19.08 -5.71
C THR A 415 13.60 -18.06 -6.72
N GLU A 416 14.22 -16.87 -6.78
CA GLU A 416 13.90 -15.81 -7.75
C GLU A 416 14.02 -16.33 -9.19
N LYS A 417 15.11 -17.05 -9.49
CA LYS A 417 15.32 -17.67 -10.80
C LYS A 417 14.24 -18.70 -11.11
N CYS A 418 13.87 -19.54 -10.15
CA CYS A 418 12.81 -20.54 -10.32
C CYS A 418 11.45 -19.89 -10.64
N ILE A 419 11.10 -18.79 -9.96
CA ILE A 419 9.91 -17.99 -10.25
C ILE A 419 9.95 -17.44 -11.68
N LEU A 420 11.05 -16.80 -12.09
CA LEU A 420 11.22 -16.28 -13.45
C LEU A 420 11.28 -17.41 -14.51
N ASP A 421 11.71 -18.61 -14.17
CA ASP A 421 11.68 -19.74 -15.10
C ASP A 421 10.26 -20.30 -15.27
N LYS A 422 9.46 -20.44 -14.19
CA LYS A 422 8.09 -20.96 -14.27
C LYS A 422 7.05 -19.94 -14.76
N VAL A 423 7.14 -18.66 -14.38
CA VAL A 423 6.13 -17.63 -14.66
C VAL A 423 6.64 -16.59 -15.65
N LYS A 424 6.29 -16.73 -16.94
CA LYS A 424 6.83 -15.86 -18.01
C LYS A 424 6.30 -14.42 -17.96
N GLN A 425 5.13 -14.21 -17.36
CA GLN A 425 4.48 -12.91 -17.23
C GLN A 425 5.05 -12.03 -16.10
N ILE A 426 5.94 -12.56 -15.26
CA ILE A 426 6.73 -11.77 -14.30
C ILE A 426 8.04 -11.37 -14.96
N TYR A 427 8.46 -10.09 -14.85
CA TYR A 427 9.76 -9.61 -15.36
C TYR A 427 10.78 -9.28 -14.28
N SER A 428 10.33 -8.95 -13.07
CA SER A 428 11.15 -8.65 -11.90
C SER A 428 10.61 -9.37 -10.67
N VAL A 429 11.49 -9.90 -9.84
CA VAL A 429 11.17 -10.46 -8.51
C VAL A 429 12.13 -9.81 -7.51
N GLU A 430 11.60 -9.30 -6.41
CA GLU A 430 12.37 -8.81 -5.26
C GLU A 430 12.03 -9.67 -4.04
N MET A 431 13.05 -10.13 -3.32
CA MET A 431 12.89 -10.96 -2.13
C MET A 431 13.71 -10.46 -0.95
N GLN A 432 13.18 -10.64 0.26
CA GLN A 432 13.90 -10.48 1.52
C GLN A 432 13.73 -11.74 2.38
N MET A 433 14.84 -12.22 2.93
CA MET A 433 14.90 -13.41 3.79
C MET A 433 15.72 -13.10 5.06
N PRO A 434 15.12 -12.48 6.08
CA PRO A 434 15.79 -12.22 7.34
C PRO A 434 16.14 -13.54 8.06
N ASN A 435 17.43 -13.77 8.33
CA ASN A 435 17.88 -14.97 9.02
C ASN A 435 17.48 -14.90 10.51
N LYS A 436 16.52 -15.73 10.91
CA LYS A 436 16.07 -15.87 12.30
C LYS A 436 16.92 -16.92 12.99
N HIS A 437 17.72 -16.46 13.95
CA HIS A 437 18.78 -17.24 14.56
C HIS A 437 18.24 -18.20 15.63
N TYR A 438 18.79 -19.41 15.62
CA TYR A 438 18.60 -20.43 16.63
C TYR A 438 19.99 -20.93 17.02
N PHE A 439 20.53 -20.47 18.16
CA PHE A 439 21.87 -20.83 18.61
C PHE A 439 21.82 -22.04 19.54
N ALA A 440 22.70 -23.02 19.38
CA ALA A 440 22.83 -24.11 20.33
C ALA A 440 23.25 -23.56 21.72
N LEU A 441 22.58 -24.01 22.78
CA LEU A 441 22.90 -23.56 24.15
C LEU A 441 24.15 -24.26 24.68
N ASP A 442 25.17 -23.53 25.11
CA ASP A 442 26.39 -24.16 25.67
C ASP A 442 26.13 -24.84 27.04
N PHE A 443 26.08 -26.18 27.04
CA PHE A 443 25.96 -27.00 28.25
C PHE A 443 27.30 -27.42 28.89
N SER A 444 28.45 -26.91 28.43
CA SER A 444 29.77 -27.25 28.99
C SER A 444 29.84 -27.08 30.53
N LYS A 445 29.17 -26.04 31.04
CA LYS A 445 29.02 -25.70 32.46
C LYS A 445 28.18 -26.70 33.27
N PHE A 446 27.38 -27.53 32.59
CA PHE A 446 26.45 -28.50 33.18
C PHE A 446 26.87 -29.95 32.91
N SER A 447 28.13 -30.20 32.58
CA SER A 447 28.72 -31.51 32.24
C SER A 447 28.53 -32.63 33.29
N LYS A 448 28.17 -32.30 34.53
CA LYS A 448 27.78 -33.29 35.56
C LYS A 448 26.35 -33.81 35.42
N LEU A 449 25.49 -33.08 34.72
CA LEU A 449 24.06 -33.36 34.54
C LEU A 449 23.74 -33.78 33.10
N VAL A 450 24.43 -33.20 32.11
CA VAL A 450 24.20 -33.43 30.69
C VAL A 450 25.47 -34.00 30.05
N GLN A 451 25.31 -35.06 29.27
CA GLN A 451 26.37 -35.75 28.52
C GLN A 451 25.91 -35.96 27.08
N GLY A 452 26.87 -36.04 26.15
CA GLY A 452 26.60 -36.25 24.72
C GLY A 452 26.88 -35.02 23.85
N PRO A 453 26.51 -35.06 22.56
CA PRO A 453 26.56 -33.90 21.68
C PRO A 453 25.58 -32.82 22.14
N ASN A 454 25.72 -31.63 21.57
CA ASN A 454 24.92 -30.46 21.92
C ASN A 454 24.22 -29.92 20.67
N LYS A 455 23.15 -30.60 20.25
CA LYS A 455 22.41 -30.35 19.01
C LYS A 455 20.88 -30.45 19.14
N GLU A 456 20.37 -30.61 20.36
CA GLU A 456 18.97 -30.88 20.66
C GLU A 456 18.22 -29.64 21.16
N VAL A 457 18.92 -28.72 21.83
CA VAL A 457 18.32 -27.53 22.47
C VAL A 457 18.94 -26.24 21.94
N TYR A 458 18.10 -25.38 21.40
CA TYR A 458 18.47 -24.10 20.80
C TYR A 458 17.77 -22.94 21.48
N LEU A 459 18.44 -21.80 21.57
CA LEU A 459 17.89 -20.50 21.93
C LEU A 459 17.38 -19.79 20.66
N PRO A 460 16.06 -19.61 20.47
CA PRO A 460 15.52 -18.74 19.44
C PRO A 460 15.83 -17.29 19.79
N VAL A 461 16.27 -16.50 18.81
CA VAL A 461 16.61 -15.08 19.00
C VAL A 461 15.77 -14.20 18.07
N ASP A 462 14.94 -13.34 18.65
CA ASP A 462 14.08 -12.41 17.90
C ASP A 462 14.88 -11.30 17.21
N LYS A 463 15.89 -10.76 17.92
CA LYS A 463 16.76 -9.65 17.54
C LYS A 463 18.17 -9.81 18.14
N PRO A 464 19.24 -9.39 17.44
CA PRO A 464 19.25 -8.94 16.05
C PRO A 464 18.99 -10.13 15.09
N SER A 465 18.64 -9.83 13.84
CA SER A 465 18.55 -10.81 12.76
C SER A 465 19.29 -10.30 11.53
N GLY A 466 20.08 -11.15 10.88
CA GLY A 466 20.72 -10.77 9.62
C GLY A 466 19.66 -10.54 8.55
N ILE A 467 19.84 -9.56 7.67
CA ILE A 467 18.95 -9.30 6.53
C ILE A 467 19.67 -9.64 5.23
N ILE A 468 19.01 -10.41 4.37
CA ILE A 468 19.48 -10.75 3.03
C ILE A 468 18.35 -10.39 2.08
N TYR A 469 18.67 -9.65 1.03
CA TYR A 469 17.72 -9.20 0.02
C TYR A 469 18.39 -9.20 -1.36
N ALA A 470 17.58 -9.37 -2.41
CA ALA A 470 17.98 -9.12 -3.79
C ALA A 470 16.75 -8.73 -4.62
N ARG A 471 17.02 -8.28 -5.84
CA ARG A 471 16.05 -8.21 -6.94
C ARG A 471 16.66 -8.86 -8.16
N LEU A 472 15.94 -9.78 -8.80
CA LEU A 472 16.33 -10.41 -10.04
C LEU A 472 15.42 -9.96 -11.18
N ASP A 473 16.04 -9.37 -12.20
CA ASP A 473 15.36 -8.87 -13.40
C ASP A 473 15.66 -9.74 -14.63
N ARG A 474 14.70 -9.85 -15.54
CA ARG A 474 14.94 -10.41 -16.87
C ARG A 474 15.72 -9.43 -17.76
N LYS A 475 16.92 -9.83 -18.20
CA LYS A 475 17.78 -9.07 -19.13
C LYS A 475 17.10 -8.57 -20.40
N THR A 476 16.09 -9.29 -20.91
CA THR A 476 15.39 -8.98 -22.17
C THR A 476 14.11 -8.15 -21.99
N LEU A 477 13.72 -7.85 -20.75
CA LEU A 477 12.50 -7.08 -20.42
C LEU A 477 12.83 -5.80 -19.65
N CYS A 478 13.96 -5.16 -20.00
CA CYS A 478 14.19 -3.75 -19.66
C CYS A 478 13.16 -2.87 -20.39
N ALA A 479 12.07 -2.56 -19.69
CA ALA A 479 11.14 -1.44 -19.91
C ALA A 479 10.74 -1.13 -21.37
N ARG A 480 9.66 -1.78 -21.82
CA ARG A 480 8.69 -1.20 -22.77
C ARG A 480 7.27 -1.55 -22.34
N LEU A 481 6.71 -0.70 -21.49
CA LEU A 481 5.29 -0.34 -21.50
C LEU A 481 5.20 1.10 -21.99
#